data_AF-A0A4U6J7W6-F1
#
_entry.id   AF-A0A4U6J7W6-F1
#
_cell.length_a   1.000
_cell.length_b   1.000
_cell.length_c   1.000
_cell.angle_alpha   90.00
_cell.angle_beta   90.00
_cell.angle_gamma   90.00
#
_symmetry.space_group_name_H-M   'P 1'
#
loop_
_entity.id
_entity.type
_entity.pdbx_description
1 polymer ?
#
loop_
_entity_poly.entity_id
_entity_poly.type
_entity_poly.pdbx_seq_one_letter_code
_entity_poly.pdbx_strand_id
1 'polypeptide(L)' 'MNNLMIDLETMGNKPNAPIVSIGAVFFDPSTDELGPEFYRVVSLKSAIAGGAVPDPETII' A
#
# COMPACT_ATOMS: atom_id res chain seq x y z
N MET A 1 5.06 -20.15 -6.33
CA MET A 1 4.45 -18.88 -5.86
C MET A 1 4.49 -18.74 -4.33
N ASN A 2 5.66 -18.45 -3.76
CA ASN A 2 5.81 -18.13 -2.33
C ASN A 2 6.22 -16.66 -2.10
N ASN A 3 6.38 -15.87 -3.17
CA ASN A 3 6.75 -14.46 -3.08
C ASN A 3 5.50 -13.60 -3.23
N LEU A 4 5.38 -12.58 -2.38
CA LEU A 4 4.31 -11.59 -2.42
C LEU A 4 4.95 -10.22 -2.66
N MET A 5 4.59 -9.57 -3.76
CA MET A 5 4.89 -8.16 -3.97
C MET A 5 3.79 -7.35 -3.30
N ILE A 6 4.17 -6.28 -2.61
CA ILE A 6 3.25 -5.33 -1.98
C ILE A 6 3.64 -3.93 -2.45
N ASP A 7 2.63 -3.15 -2.83
CA ASP A 7 2.73 -1.75 -3.18
C ASP A 7 1.77 -0.93 -2.32
N LEU A 8 2.24 0.23 -1.84
CA LEU A 8 1.51 1.10 -0.92
C LEU A 8 1.50 2.52 -1.44
N GLU A 9 0.31 3.08 -1.62
CA GLU A 9 0.16 4.52 -1.81
C GLU A 9 -0.07 5.18 -0.46
N THR A 10 0.70 6.24 -0.19
CA THR A 10 0.70 6.90 1.11
C THR A 10 0.61 8.41 0.95
N MET A 11 -0.02 9.06 1.93
CA MET A 11 -0.09 10.52 2.02
C MET A 11 1.02 11.05 2.95
N GLY A 12 2.25 10.58 2.75
CA GLY A 12 3.42 11.03 3.51
C GLY A 12 4.64 10.13 3.30
N ASN A 13 5.81 10.53 3.78
CA ASN A 13 7.05 9.77 3.64
C ASN A 13 7.62 9.27 4.98
N LYS A 14 6.88 9.47 6.07
CA LYS A 14 7.23 9.03 7.42
C LYS A 14 6.63 7.66 7.76
N PRO A 15 7.18 6.92 8.73
CA PRO A 15 6.65 5.61 9.13
C PRO A 15 5.19 5.60 9.60
N ASN A 16 4.64 6.75 9.98
CA ASN A 16 3.24 6.90 10.39
C ASN A 16 2.37 7.60 9.33
N ALA A 17 2.81 7.63 8.07
CA ALA A 17 2.03 8.18 6.97
C ALA A 17 0.72 7.38 6.76
N PRO A 18 -0.40 8.03 6.41
CA PRO A 18 -1.64 7.32 6.09
C PRO A 18 -1.47 6.53 4.79
N ILE A 19 -1.77 5.23 4.85
CA ILE A 19 -1.94 4.40 3.66
C ILE A 19 -3.31 4.69 3.06
N VAL A 20 -3.37 4.96 1.76
CA VAL A 20 -4.61 5.24 1.02
C VAL A 20 -4.94 4.17 -0.02
N SER A 21 -3.99 3.32 -0.39
CA SER A 21 -4.26 2.08 -1.12
C SER A 21 -3.23 0.99 -0.80
N ILE A 22 -3.64 -0.27 -0.99
CA ILE A 22 -2.77 -1.44 -0.88
C ILE A 22 -2.97 -2.27 -2.14
N GLY A 23 -1.90 -2.45 -2.90
CA GLY A 23 -1.79 -3.44 -3.97
C GLY A 23 -0.94 -4.62 -3.50
N ALA A 24 -1.33 -5.84 -3.85
CA ALA A 24 -0.48 -7.00 -3.64
C ALA A 24 -0.70 -8.06 -4.72
N VAL A 25 0.36 -8.78 -5.08
CA VAL A 25 0.32 -9.86 -6.07
C VAL A 25 1.31 -10.95 -5.71
N PHE A 26 0.85 -12.20 -5.72
CA PHE A 26 1.77 -13.34 -5.64
C PHE A 26 2.54 -13.48 -6.94
N PHE A 27 3.82 -13.83 -6.88
CA PHE A 27 4.62 -14.04 -8.07
C PHE A 27 5.65 -15.16 -7.86
N ASP A 28 6.18 -15.67 -8.97
CA ASP A 28 7.25 -16.66 -8.97
C ASP A 28 8.40 -16.25 -9.92
N PRO A 29 9.54 -15.79 -9.39
CA PRO A 29 10.63 -15.24 -10.21
C PRO A 29 11.33 -16.31 -11.06
N SER A 30 11.10 -17.60 -10.80
CA SER A 30 11.67 -18.68 -11.60
C SER A 30 10.87 -18.98 -12.88
N THR A 31 9.60 -18.58 -12.90
CA THR A 31 8.66 -18.85 -14.01
C THR A 31 8.12 -17.58 -14.65
N ASP A 32 8.34 -16.41 -14.03
CA ASP A 32 7.78 -15.12 -14.44
C ASP A 32 6.23 -15.07 -14.40
N GLU A 33 5.61 -16.00 -13.68
CA GLU A 33 4.16 -16.06 -13.53
C GLU A 33 3.67 -15.18 -12.38
N LEU A 34 2.56 -14.46 -12.64
CA LEU A 34 1.77 -13.75 -11.64
C LEU A 34 0.61 -14.63 -11.15
N GLY A 35 0.33 -14.52 -9.85
CA GLY A 35 -0.70 -15.27 -9.15
C GLY A 35 -1.86 -14.38 -8.72
N PRO A 36 -2.59 -14.77 -7.65
CA PRO A 36 -3.70 -13.99 -7.14
C PRO A 36 -3.31 -12.55 -6.77
N GLU A 37 -4.21 -11.63 -7.09
CA GLU A 37 -4.07 -10.20 -6.84
C GLU A 37 -5.01 -9.71 -5.74
N PHE A 38 -4.58 -8.66 -5.05
CA PHE A 38 -5.38 -7.93 -4.08
C PHE A 38 -5.22 -6.43 -4.31
N TYR A 39 -6.34 -5.72 -4.35
CA TYR A 39 -6.35 -4.27 -4.37
C TYR A 39 -7.44 -3.74 -3.45
N ARG A 40 -7.09 -2.80 -2.58
CA ARG A 40 -8.05 -2.07 -1.75
C ARG A 40 -7.65 -0.61 -1.57
N VAL A 41 -8.63 0.26 -1.76
CA VAL A 41 -8.57 1.65 -1.30
C VAL A 41 -8.81 1.67 0.21
N VAL A 42 -7.99 2.43 0.93
CA VAL A 42 -8.05 2.59 2.38
C VAL A 42 -8.58 3.99 2.68
N SER A 43 -9.49 4.10 3.65
CA SER A 43 -10.04 5.40 4.04
C SER A 43 -8.99 6.24 4.73
N LEU A 44 -8.63 7.38 4.13
CA LEU A 44 -7.77 8.38 4.76
C LEU A 44 -8.31 8.81 6.14
N LYS A 45 -9.63 8.97 6.24
CA LYS A 45 -10.31 9.31 7.50
C LYS A 45 -10.08 8.25 8.57
N SER A 46 -10.18 6.96 8.25
CA SER A 46 -9.92 5.90 9.23
C SER A 46 -8.45 5.81 9.60
N ALA A 47 -7.54 6.03 8.65
CA ALA A 47 -6.10 6.04 8.92
C ALA A 47 -5.72 7.17 9.90
N ILE A 48 -6.23 8.38 9.67
CA ILE A 48 -6.04 9.52 10.58
C ILE A 48 -6.68 9.25 11.95
N ALA A 49 -7.89 8.68 11.98
CA ALA A 49 -8.52 8.29 13.23
C ALA A 49 -7.71 7.22 14.00
N GLY A 50 -6.93 6.41 13.28
CA GLY A 50 -5.97 5.44 13.82
C GLY A 50 -4.61 6.03 14.22
N GLY A 51 -4.41 7.35 14.11
CA GLY A 51 -3.19 8.05 14.52
C GLY A 51 -2.16 8.26 13.41
N ALA A 52 -2.50 7.95 12.15
CA ALA A 52 -1.64 8.28 11.02
C ALA A 52 -1.60 9.80 10.77
N VAL A 53 -0.44 10.31 10.35
CA VAL A 53 -0.19 11.75 10.15
C VAL A 53 0.24 12.01 8.72
N PRO A 54 -0.56 12.73 7.91
CA PRO A 54 -0.17 13.04 6.54
C PRO A 54 0.96 14.07 6.49
N ASP A 55 1.78 14.02 5.44
CA ASP A 55 2.72 15.10 5.10
C ASP A 55 2.09 15.98 4.00
N PRO A 56 1.79 17.26 4.27
CA PRO A 56 1.14 18.12 3.28
C PRO A 56 1.89 18.25 1.95
N GLU A 57 3.23 18.14 1.98
CA GLU A 57 4.09 18.23 0.80
C GLU A 57 3.93 17.05 -0.18
N THR A 58 3.32 15.94 0.24
CA THR A 58 3.07 14.78 -0.64
C THR A 58 1.65 14.76 -1.19
N ILE A 59 0.83 15.75 -0.86
CA ILE A 59 -0.56 15.88 -1.31
C ILE A 59 -0.57 16.87 -2.48
N ILE A 60 -0.91 16.37 -3.69
CA ILE A 60 -0.98 17.15 -4.94
C ILE A 60 -2.44 17.42 -5.31
#